data_AF-A0A382R0H5-F1
#
_entry.id   AF-A0A382R0H5-F1
#
_cell.length_a   1.000
_cell.length_b   1.000
_cell.length_c   1.000
_cell.angle_alpha   90.00
_cell.angle_beta   90.00
_cell.angle_gamma   90.00
#
_symmetry.space_group_name_H-M   'P 1'
#
loop_
_entity.id
_entity.type
_entity.pdbx_description
1 polymer ?
#
loop_
_entity_poly.entity_id
_entity_poly.type
_entity_poly.pdbx_seq_one_letter_code
_entity_poly.pdbx_strand_id
1 'polypeptide(L)'
;MFALGLFGTANPPALGQAGDPPAAEVDNLKINGEVDGEKAGFVITGDFKPRKPEEKKEKLIFSARSENSITHRRGQTEQNISGTVKILQGETDELRFAVNGKGTLVSAKSEQAVEWGLRNDKSGQRYFVLWFDPEKP
;
A
#
# COMPACT_ATOMS: atom_id res chain seq x y z
N MET A 1 -12.62 14.33 63.70
CA MET A 1 -12.93 15.30 62.63
C MET A 1 -11.98 15.03 61.48
N PHE A 2 -12.47 15.16 60.24
CA PHE A 2 -11.94 14.71 58.93
C PHE A 2 -12.36 13.30 58.49
N ALA A 3 -13.45 13.29 57.71
CA ALA A 3 -13.78 12.28 56.72
C ALA A 3 -12.99 12.55 55.42
N LEU A 4 -12.60 11.49 54.70
CA LEU A 4 -12.19 11.44 53.29
C LEU A 4 -11.81 9.96 53.02
N GLY A 5 -12.24 9.22 52.01
CA GLY A 5 -13.12 9.38 50.87
C GLY A 5 -12.96 8.07 50.08
N LEU A 6 -14.06 7.43 49.66
CA LEU A 6 -13.99 6.28 48.76
C LEU A 6 -13.41 6.74 47.42
N PHE A 7 -12.33 6.08 46.97
CA PHE A 7 -11.95 6.09 45.56
C PHE A 7 -11.79 4.65 45.10
N GLY A 8 -12.82 4.17 44.39
CA GLY A 8 -12.74 2.98 43.58
C GLY A 8 -11.73 3.21 42.46
N THR A 9 -10.71 2.37 42.37
CA THR A 9 -9.84 2.31 41.20
C THR A 9 -10.62 1.61 40.08
N ALA A 10 -11.34 2.41 39.28
CA ALA A 10 -11.85 1.95 38.01
C ALA A 10 -10.67 1.56 37.12
N ASN A 11 -10.60 0.28 36.72
CA ASN A 11 -9.78 -0.14 35.59
C ASN A 11 -10.16 0.74 34.38
N PRO A 12 -9.21 1.38 33.69
CA PRO A 12 -9.52 1.91 32.37
C PRO A 12 -9.90 0.73 31.47
N PRO A 13 -10.94 0.84 30.63
CA PRO A 13 -11.23 -0.19 29.66
C PRO A 13 -10.04 -0.28 28.71
N ALA A 14 -9.58 -1.51 28.47
CA ALA A 14 -8.59 -1.82 27.46
C ALA A 14 -9.11 -1.25 26.12
N LEU A 15 -8.51 -0.14 25.68
CA LEU A 15 -8.68 0.38 24.35
C LEU A 15 -8.17 -0.70 23.39
N GLY A 16 -9.08 -1.14 22.53
CA GLY A 16 -8.95 -2.34 21.72
C GLY A 16 -7.58 -2.48 21.07
N GLN A 17 -7.04 -3.70 21.16
CA GLN A 17 -6.08 -4.17 20.17
C GLN A 17 -6.70 -3.90 18.79
N ALA A 18 -6.18 -2.90 18.08
CA ALA A 18 -6.25 -2.91 16.64
C ALA A 18 -5.41 -4.12 16.24
N GLY A 19 -6.07 -5.27 16.13
CA GLY A 19 -5.48 -6.45 15.51
C GLY A 19 -4.95 -6.00 14.15
N ASP A 20 -3.79 -6.53 13.77
CA ASP A 20 -3.27 -6.32 12.43
C ASP A 20 -4.42 -6.47 11.43
N PRO A 21 -4.62 -5.52 10.50
CA PRO A 21 -5.64 -5.69 9.50
C PRO A 21 -5.42 -7.08 8.89
N PRO A 22 -6.45 -7.93 8.80
CA PRO A 22 -6.27 -9.28 8.28
C PRO A 22 -5.56 -9.15 6.93
N ALA A 23 -4.60 -10.03 6.64
CA ALA A 23 -3.97 -10.02 5.33
C ALA A 23 -5.08 -10.12 4.26
N ALA A 24 -4.95 -9.36 3.17
CA ALA A 24 -5.86 -9.54 2.05
C ALA A 24 -5.71 -10.98 1.54
N GLU A 25 -6.81 -11.76 1.54
CA GLU A 25 -6.78 -13.12 1.00
C GLU A 25 -6.76 -13.03 -0.53
N VAL A 26 -5.71 -13.58 -1.14
CA VAL A 26 -5.50 -13.59 -2.59
C VAL A 26 -5.61 -15.03 -3.08
N ASP A 27 -6.59 -15.29 -3.93
CA ASP A 27 -6.73 -16.55 -4.65
C ASP A 27 -6.00 -16.51 -5.99
N ASN A 28 -5.73 -17.68 -6.57
CA ASN A 28 -5.16 -17.84 -7.91
C ASN A 28 -3.86 -17.05 -8.15
N LEU A 29 -3.04 -16.86 -7.11
CA LEU A 29 -1.76 -16.19 -7.24
C LEU A 29 -0.87 -16.97 -8.22
N LYS A 30 -0.49 -16.32 -9.32
CA LYS A 30 0.45 -16.82 -10.32
C LYS A 30 1.58 -15.83 -10.50
N ILE A 31 2.78 -16.36 -10.64
CA ILE A 31 3.98 -15.60 -10.96
C ILE A 31 4.58 -16.26 -12.20
N ASN A 32 4.53 -15.55 -13.31
CA ASN A 32 5.21 -15.95 -14.54
C ASN A 32 6.44 -15.06 -14.72
N GLY A 33 7.52 -15.58 -15.28
CA GLY A 33 8.67 -14.74 -15.58
C GLY A 33 9.66 -15.41 -16.51
N GLU A 34 10.50 -14.57 -17.09
CA GLU A 34 11.58 -14.97 -17.98
C GLU A 34 12.85 -14.20 -17.61
N VAL A 35 13.99 -14.86 -17.79
CA VAL A 35 15.31 -14.26 -17.62
C VAL A 35 16.06 -14.46 -18.94
N ASP A 36 16.47 -13.36 -19.56
CA ASP A 36 17.23 -13.33 -20.81
C ASP A 36 18.48 -12.46 -20.63
N GLY A 37 19.65 -13.12 -20.57
CA GLY A 37 20.94 -12.48 -20.34
C GLY A 37 20.95 -11.65 -19.05
N GLU A 38 21.01 -10.32 -19.19
CA GLU A 38 21.03 -9.35 -18.08
C GLU A 38 19.64 -8.83 -17.68
N LYS A 39 18.57 -9.31 -18.32
CA LYS A 39 17.20 -8.81 -18.11
C LYS A 39 16.33 -9.89 -17.47
N ALA A 40 15.46 -9.48 -16.56
CA ALA A 40 14.42 -10.34 -16.00
C ALA A 40 13.07 -9.63 -16.07
N GLY A 41 12.05 -10.34 -16.55
CA GLY A 41 10.67 -9.87 -16.60
C GLY A 41 9.76 -10.80 -15.78
N PHE A 42 8.84 -10.24 -14.99
CA PHE A 42 7.87 -11.01 -14.22
C PHE A 42 6.47 -10.43 -14.39
N VAL A 43 5.46 -11.31 -14.41
CA VAL A 43 4.04 -10.98 -14.38
C VAL A 43 3.44 -11.67 -13.16
N ILE A 44 2.89 -10.86 -12.24
CA ILE A 44 2.21 -11.34 -11.03
C ILE A 44 0.71 -11.09 -11.23
N THR A 45 -0.09 -12.15 -11.13
CA THR A 45 -1.56 -12.07 -11.21
C THR A 45 -2.18 -12.76 -10.01
N GLY A 46 -3.31 -12.25 -9.51
CA GLY A 46 -4.08 -12.88 -8.43
C GLY A 46 -5.44 -12.21 -8.29
N ASP A 47 -6.37 -12.95 -7.69
CA ASP A 47 -7.75 -12.50 -7.47
C ASP A 47 -7.93 -12.16 -5.98
N PHE A 48 -8.29 -10.93 -5.66
CA PHE A 48 -8.56 -10.54 -4.28
C PHE A 48 -9.94 -11.03 -3.85
N LYS A 49 -10.04 -11.74 -2.71
CA LYS A 49 -11.34 -12.08 -2.15
C LYS A 49 -12.05 -10.82 -1.64
N PRO A 50 -13.32 -10.61 -1.99
CA PRO A 50 -14.10 -9.52 -1.43
C PRO A 50 -14.33 -9.75 0.07
N ARG A 51 -14.05 -8.74 0.89
CA ARG A 51 -14.48 -8.73 2.30
C ARG A 51 -15.99 -8.49 2.38
N LYS A 52 -16.59 -8.82 3.53
CA LYS A 52 -18.05 -8.86 3.69
C LYS A 52 -18.71 -7.53 3.28
N PRO A 53 -19.92 -7.55 2.70
CA PRO A 53 -20.52 -6.39 2.02
C PRO A 53 -20.92 -5.20 2.92
N GLU A 54 -20.84 -5.34 4.25
CA GLU A 54 -21.30 -4.33 5.21
C GLU A 54 -20.27 -3.21 5.44
N GLU A 55 -19.05 -3.35 4.92
CA GLU A 55 -18.01 -2.33 4.92
C GLU A 55 -18.09 -1.53 3.61
N LYS A 56 -18.13 -0.18 3.70
CA LYS A 56 -18.17 0.80 2.58
C LYS A 56 -17.65 0.22 1.26
N LYS A 57 -18.44 0.25 0.18
CA LYS A 57 -18.07 -0.20 -1.20
C LYS A 57 -16.56 -0.12 -1.43
N GLU A 58 -15.86 -1.22 -1.12
CA GLU A 58 -14.41 -1.20 -1.04
C GLU A 58 -13.82 -0.96 -2.45
N LYS A 59 -12.64 -0.33 -2.48
CA LYS A 59 -11.91 0.00 -3.71
C LYS A 59 -11.63 -1.30 -4.48
N LEU A 60 -12.36 -1.53 -5.57
CA LEU A 60 -12.11 -2.68 -6.44
C LEU A 60 -11.01 -2.28 -7.44
N ILE A 61 -9.76 -2.65 -7.14
CA ILE A 61 -8.68 -2.59 -8.13
C ILE A 61 -9.02 -3.62 -9.21
N PHE A 62 -9.35 -3.14 -10.40
CA PHE A 62 -9.73 -3.98 -11.52
C PHE A 62 -8.53 -4.53 -12.26
N SER A 63 -7.50 -3.71 -12.42
CA SER A 63 -6.25 -4.14 -13.02
C SER A 63 -5.11 -3.28 -12.52
N ALA A 64 -3.97 -3.89 -12.22
CA ALA A 64 -2.71 -3.20 -12.06
C ALA A 64 -1.74 -3.77 -13.10
N ARG A 65 -1.14 -2.89 -13.90
CA ARG A 65 -0.01 -3.22 -14.77
C ARG A 65 1.18 -2.43 -14.26
N SER A 66 2.31 -3.09 -14.05
CA SER A 66 3.57 -2.43 -13.73
C SER A 66 4.67 -2.93 -14.64
N GLU A 67 5.52 -2.02 -15.07
CA GLU A 67 6.76 -2.31 -15.76
C GLU A 67 7.91 -1.81 -14.90
N ASN A 68 8.93 -2.65 -14.75
CA ASN A 68 10.08 -2.41 -13.90
C ASN A 68 11.35 -2.58 -14.71
N SER A 69 12.13 -1.51 -14.84
CA SER A 69 13.41 -1.51 -15.51
C SER A 69 14.52 -1.24 -14.51
N ILE A 70 15.41 -2.21 -14.33
CA ILE A 70 16.55 -2.12 -13.42
C ILE A 70 17.83 -2.03 -14.26
N THR A 71 18.63 -1.01 -14.02
CA THR A 71 19.94 -0.84 -14.65
C THR A 71 21.01 -0.76 -13.57
N HIS A 72 22.02 -1.61 -13.66
CA HIS A 72 23.16 -1.59 -12.76
C HIS A 72 24.42 -1.12 -13.51
N ARG A 73 25.10 -0.08 -12.99
CA ARG A 73 26.34 0.47 -13.57
C ARG A 73 27.30 0.91 -12.47
N ARG A 74 28.55 0.45 -12.54
CA ARG A 74 29.67 0.91 -11.68
C ARG A 74 29.28 1.11 -10.20
N GLY A 75 28.56 0.14 -9.63
CA GLY A 75 28.14 0.16 -8.21
C GLY A 75 26.85 0.94 -7.91
N GLN A 76 26.24 1.59 -8.90
CA GLN A 76 24.95 2.25 -8.80
C GLN A 76 23.86 1.40 -9.44
N THR A 77 22.78 1.14 -8.71
CA THR A 77 21.55 0.53 -9.24
C THR A 77 20.49 1.61 -9.37
N GLU A 78 19.99 1.80 -10.58
CA GLU A 78 18.78 2.57 -10.83
C GLU A 78 17.62 1.64 -11.15
N GLN A 79 16.45 1.97 -10.62
CA GLN A 79 15.21 1.26 -10.86
C GLN A 79 14.15 2.28 -11.28
N ASN A 80 13.56 2.06 -12.45
CA ASN A 80 12.42 2.82 -12.93
C ASN A 80 11.19 1.92 -12.90
N ILE A 81 10.14 2.36 -12.20
CA ILE A 81 8.88 1.65 -12.09
C ILE A 81 7.81 2.54 -12.71
N SER A 82 7.16 2.05 -13.76
CA SER A 82 5.97 2.65 -14.34
C SER A 82 4.79 1.70 -14.18
N GLY A 83 3.58 2.22 -14.29
CA GLY A 83 2.41 1.39 -14.20
C GLY A 83 1.11 2.15 -14.36
N THR A 84 0.04 1.37 -14.49
CA THR A 84 -1.33 1.87 -14.55
C THR A 84 -2.16 1.03 -13.61
N VAL A 85 -2.90 1.69 -12.73
CA VAL A 85 -3.90 1.04 -11.86
C VAL A 85 -5.26 1.54 -12.32
N LYS A 86 -6.16 0.61 -12.65
CA LYS A 86 -7.56 0.91 -12.96
C LYS A 86 -8.42 0.46 -11.79
N ILE A 87 -9.29 1.35 -11.32
CA ILE A 87 -10.14 1.13 -10.17
C ILE A 87 -11.58 1.21 -10.67
N LEU A 88 -12.36 0.15 -10.44
CA LEU A 88 -13.73 0.02 -10.97
C LEU A 88 -14.78 0.68 -10.08
N GLN A 89 -14.59 0.65 -8.77
CA GLN A 89 -15.51 1.24 -7.81
C GLN A 89 -14.75 1.74 -6.59
N GLY A 90 -15.38 2.69 -5.89
CA GLY A 90 -14.84 3.31 -4.68
C GLY A 90 -14.04 4.56 -5.03
N GLU A 91 -14.28 5.62 -4.27
CA GLU A 91 -13.46 6.84 -4.35
C GLU A 91 -12.04 6.49 -3.89
N THR A 92 -11.04 6.72 -4.77
CA THR A 92 -9.64 6.47 -4.42
C THR A 92 -8.94 7.78 -4.13
N ASP A 93 -9.14 8.29 -2.92
CA ASP A 93 -8.39 9.42 -2.36
C ASP A 93 -6.89 9.14 -2.21
N GLU A 94 -6.52 7.88 -1.95
CA GLU A 94 -5.14 7.47 -1.72
C GLU A 94 -4.82 6.07 -2.28
N LEU A 95 -3.63 5.95 -2.90
CA LEU A 95 -3.02 4.68 -3.30
C LEU A 95 -1.62 4.56 -2.68
N ARG A 96 -1.35 3.45 -1.98
CA ARG A 96 -0.08 3.19 -1.29
C ARG A 96 0.65 1.99 -1.89
N PHE A 97 1.94 2.15 -2.13
CA PHE A 97 2.84 1.09 -2.56
C PHE A 97 3.90 0.88 -1.49
N ALA A 98 4.01 -0.33 -0.94
CA ALA A 98 5.08 -0.65 0.00
C ALA A 98 6.44 -0.58 -0.70
N VAL A 99 7.37 0.19 -0.15
CA VAL A 99 8.73 0.34 -0.67
C VAL A 99 9.66 -0.52 0.17
N ASN A 100 10.10 -1.64 -0.41
CA ASN A 100 11.02 -2.56 0.22
C ASN A 100 12.41 -2.38 -0.39
N GLY A 101 13.33 -1.82 0.39
CA GLY A 101 14.71 -1.62 -0.05
C GLY A 101 15.38 -0.42 0.62
N LYS A 102 16.72 -0.41 0.56
CA LYS A 102 17.55 0.67 1.09
C LYS A 102 17.74 1.84 0.11
N GLY A 103 17.12 1.76 -1.07
CA GLY A 103 17.22 2.78 -2.10
C GLY A 103 16.48 4.07 -1.75
N THR A 104 16.88 5.15 -2.42
CA THR A 104 16.26 6.47 -2.31
C THR A 104 15.34 6.71 -3.50
N LEU A 105 14.13 7.19 -3.25
CA LEU A 105 13.23 7.63 -4.32
C LEU A 105 13.76 8.97 -4.86
N VAL A 106 14.10 9.01 -6.15
CA VAL A 106 14.68 10.20 -6.78
C VAL A 106 13.60 11.10 -7.37
N SER A 107 12.61 10.52 -8.05
CA SER A 107 11.50 11.27 -8.63
C SER A 107 10.26 10.38 -8.79
N ALA A 108 9.08 11.00 -8.86
CA ALA A 108 7.85 10.36 -9.25
C ALA A 108 6.99 11.32 -10.07
N LYS A 109 6.18 10.76 -10.97
CA LYS A 109 5.24 11.48 -11.82
C LYS A 109 3.95 10.67 -11.94
N SER A 110 2.82 11.36 -12.01
CA SER A 110 1.51 10.78 -12.21
C SER A 110 0.70 11.72 -13.09
N GLU A 111 -0.16 11.15 -13.94
CA GLU A 111 -1.09 11.92 -14.77
C GLU A 111 -2.33 12.37 -13.97
N GLN A 112 -2.73 11.60 -12.95
CA GLN A 112 -3.97 11.81 -12.19
C GLN A 112 -3.77 12.19 -10.73
N ALA A 113 -2.63 11.84 -10.13
CA ALA A 113 -2.39 12.16 -8.72
C ALA A 113 -2.12 13.66 -8.57
N VAL A 114 -2.77 14.30 -7.59
CA VAL A 114 -2.56 15.71 -7.27
C VAL A 114 -1.28 15.93 -6.46
N GLU A 115 -0.89 14.92 -5.69
CA GLU A 115 0.30 14.94 -4.85
C GLU A 115 0.88 13.52 -4.72
N TRP A 116 2.19 13.44 -4.46
CA TRP A 116 2.85 12.19 -4.12
C TRP A 116 3.89 12.40 -3.02
N GLY A 117 4.19 11.34 -2.27
CA GLY A 117 5.18 11.42 -1.19
C GLY A 117 5.64 10.07 -0.66
N LEU A 118 6.63 10.12 0.23
CA LEU A 118 7.04 8.97 1.05
C LEU A 118 6.50 9.12 2.46
N ARG A 119 5.88 8.07 2.98
CA ARG A 119 5.41 7.97 4.36
C ARG A 119 6.01 6.75 5.04
N ASN A 120 6.25 6.88 6.34
CA ASN A 120 6.57 5.75 7.19
C ASN A 120 5.37 5.47 8.09
N ASP A 121 5.08 4.20 8.32
CA ASP A 121 4.16 3.83 9.38
C ASP A 121 4.89 3.83 10.75
N LYS A 122 4.19 3.35 11.79
CA LYS A 122 4.75 3.23 13.14
C LYS A 122 5.83 2.14 13.26
N SER A 123 5.85 1.17 12.35
CA SER A 123 6.86 0.10 12.31
C SER A 123 8.13 0.52 11.56
N GLY A 124 8.10 1.66 10.87
CA GLY A 124 9.17 2.13 9.99
C GLY A 124 9.07 1.60 8.57
N GLN A 125 8.00 0.86 8.21
CA GLN A 125 7.73 0.47 6.84
C GLN A 125 7.49 1.70 5.99
N ARG A 126 8.23 1.78 4.88
CA ARG A 126 8.13 2.87 3.91
C ARG A 126 7.02 2.59 2.90
N TYR A 127 6.27 3.63 2.58
CA TYR A 127 5.25 3.63 1.55
C TYR A 127 5.48 4.79 0.59
N PHE A 128 5.42 4.52 -0.71
CA PHE A 128 5.19 5.52 -1.73
C PHE A 128 3.68 5.73 -1.86
N VAL A 129 3.26 6.99 -1.75
CA VAL A 129 1.85 7.36 -1.67
C VAL A 129 1.51 8.31 -2.81
N LEU A 130 0.39 8.03 -3.47
CA LEU A 130 -0.27 8.92 -4.42
C LEU A 130 -1.60 9.37 -3.82
N TRP A 131 -1.84 10.67 -3.81
CA TRP A 131 -3.12 11.27 -3.42
C TRP A 131 -3.88 11.75 -4.65
N PHE A 132 -5.19 11.57 -4.65
CA PHE A 132 -6.08 11.95 -5.74
C PHE A 132 -7.22 12.82 -5.21
N ASP A 133 -7.75 13.67 -6.09
CA ASP A 133 -8.93 14.49 -5.80
C ASP A 133 -10.19 13.64 -6.12
N PRO A 134 -11.00 13.25 -5.11
CA PRO A 134 -12.18 12.43 -5.34
C PRO A 134 -13.25 13.13 -6.19
N GLU A 135 -13.19 14.46 -6.31
CA GLU A 135 -14.10 15.25 -7.14
C GLU A 135 -13.63 15.34 -8.60
N LYS A 136 -12.40 14.88 -8.92
CA LYS A 136 -11.79 14.91 -10.26
C LYS A 136 -11.17 13.54 -10.60
N PRO A 137 -12.00 12.54 -10.94
CA PRO A 137 -11.54 11.18 -11.25
C PRO A 137 -10.72 11.10 -12.55
#